data_AF-A0A7S3TIK2-F1
#
_entry.id   AF-A0A7S3TIK2-F1
#
_cell.length_a   1.000
_cell.length_b   1.000
_cell.length_c   1.000
_cell.angle_alpha   90.00
_cell.angle_beta   90.00
_cell.angle_gamma   90.00
#
_symmetry.space_group_name_H-M   'P 1'
#
loop_
_entity.id
_entity.type
_entity.pdbx_description
1 polymer ?
#
loop_
_entity_poly.entity_id
_entity_poly.type
_entity_poly.pdbx_seq_one_letter_code
_entity_poly.pdbx_strand_id
1 'polypeptide(L)'
;ARSRATCLQQATFAYDGMAKLGEGDQRWIVKEREDGRNCNNWHWTSKDVSKNTKEELIRCLEACTFEPPIALARVKSAEVTGEASINNRKGKIFLIYDLEVKLKWEASDGEGGEACKGSMKLPDVSATMLDDLDCEFTCKSSGGVATAMRKQGVAAVRRCIEEAMLRMQEEVRAEKARPEAEAVAETCRPNATPAVAVPLPKPIAVSTVPAKQPPPQPKPAEPAAGSDSGEEEEGEDKLPPALEAALRGLRQEPEAQREVCLANCSLRDSHLEPLIQALHHSRCAVETLDLAFNRLSDAGVHVLCRAVASGCAMELSSLRLGGNKLSLAGLALGQSLKQSRPDLLVDLKPQLKDARSMCQVGNVYPGSPAATAGLRTGDSIIAFGPLLHAGFRGVSESIVPAVKASVGRPIDVVVVRMGEGAQVQQLALTLTPQTWSGGGLLGCILK
;
A
#
# COMPACT_ATOMS: atom_id res chain seq x y z
N ALA A 1 -65.92 -12.15 32.97
CA ALA A 1 -65.99 -12.97 31.75
C ALA A 1 -65.90 -12.06 30.53
N ARG A 2 -65.11 -12.48 29.50
CA ARG A 2 -64.86 -11.84 28.19
C ARG A 2 -63.92 -10.62 28.24
N SER A 3 -62.64 -10.73 27.88
CA SER A 3 -62.00 -11.02 26.57
C SER A 3 -61.98 -9.83 25.60
N ARG A 4 -60.76 -9.32 25.35
CA ARG A 4 -60.22 -8.54 24.21
C ARG A 4 -58.73 -8.30 24.57
N ALA A 5 -57.72 -9.05 24.11
CA ALA A 5 -57.28 -9.44 22.76
C ALA A 5 -56.94 -8.24 21.86
N THR A 6 -55.79 -8.36 21.16
CA THR A 6 -55.09 -7.42 20.24
C THR A 6 -54.17 -6.39 20.94
N CYS A 7 -52.89 -6.20 20.61
CA CYS A 7 -52.09 -6.58 19.43
C CYS A 7 -50.60 -6.73 19.85
N LEU A 8 -50.04 -7.94 19.77
CA LEU A 8 -48.60 -8.21 19.80
C LEU A 8 -48.19 -8.40 18.33
N GLN A 9 -47.71 -7.33 17.69
CA GLN A 9 -47.04 -7.48 16.40
C GLN A 9 -45.64 -8.03 16.65
N GLN A 10 -45.52 -9.35 16.46
CA GLN A 10 -44.23 -10.00 16.22
C GLN A 10 -43.65 -9.42 14.92
N ALA A 11 -42.58 -8.65 15.03
CA ALA A 11 -41.72 -8.36 13.91
C ALA A 11 -40.91 -9.65 13.63
N THR A 12 -41.35 -10.41 12.64
CA THR A 12 -40.52 -11.42 11.99
C THR A 12 -39.53 -10.69 11.09
N PHE A 13 -38.32 -10.48 11.59
CA PHE A 13 -37.19 -10.13 10.71
C PHE A 13 -36.85 -11.38 9.90
N ALA A 14 -37.31 -11.40 8.66
CA ALA A 14 -36.80 -12.33 7.66
C ALA A 14 -35.32 -12.02 7.42
N TYR A 15 -34.45 -12.95 7.85
CA TYR A 15 -33.03 -12.95 7.47
C TYR A 15 -32.94 -13.34 5.99
N ASP A 16 -33.12 -12.36 5.10
CA ASP A 16 -32.97 -12.52 3.67
C ASP A 16 -31.60 -11.96 3.25
N GLY A 17 -30.55 -12.76 3.43
CA GLY A 17 -29.19 -12.28 3.19
C GLY A 17 -28.04 -13.27 3.33
N MET A 18 -28.30 -14.58 3.36
CA MET A 18 -27.23 -15.58 3.27
C MET A 18 -27.38 -16.44 2.03
N ALA A 19 -26.29 -16.57 1.28
CA ALA A 19 -26.16 -17.47 0.15
C ALA A 19 -26.52 -18.90 0.56
N LYS A 20 -27.49 -19.51 -0.13
CA LYS A 20 -27.88 -20.91 0.14
C LYS A 20 -26.81 -21.85 -0.41
N LEU A 21 -26.37 -22.79 0.41
CA LEU A 21 -25.34 -23.76 0.05
C LEU A 21 -25.80 -24.58 -1.18
N GLY A 22 -25.10 -24.44 -2.31
CA GLY A 22 -25.41 -25.11 -3.58
C GLY A 22 -26.20 -24.27 -4.59
N GLU A 23 -26.76 -23.14 -4.17
CA GLU A 23 -27.34 -22.13 -5.06
C GLU A 23 -26.38 -20.93 -5.06
N GLY A 24 -25.53 -20.82 -6.08
CA GLY A 24 -24.59 -19.71 -6.19
C GLY A 24 -25.30 -18.36 -6.00
N ASP A 25 -24.81 -17.56 -5.06
CA ASP A 25 -25.35 -16.22 -4.82
C ASP A 25 -24.98 -15.29 -5.99
N GLN A 26 -25.97 -14.58 -6.53
CA GLN A 26 -25.77 -13.65 -7.66
C GLN A 26 -24.72 -12.57 -7.38
N ARG A 27 -24.43 -12.26 -6.12
CA ARG A 27 -23.35 -11.32 -5.74
C ARG A 27 -21.94 -11.88 -6.01
N TRP A 28 -21.79 -13.21 -6.03
CA TRP A 28 -20.51 -13.92 -6.13
C TRP A 28 -20.39 -14.86 -7.32
N ILE A 29 -21.42 -14.91 -8.19
CA ILE A 29 -21.31 -15.58 -9.49
C ILE A 29 -20.47 -14.70 -10.43
N VAL A 30 -19.19 -15.05 -10.60
CA VAL A 30 -18.41 -14.60 -11.75
C VAL A 30 -18.83 -15.46 -12.95
N LYS A 31 -19.97 -15.11 -13.54
CA LYS A 31 -20.29 -15.53 -14.91
C LYS A 31 -19.35 -14.78 -15.84
N GLU A 32 -18.69 -15.47 -16.75
CA GLU A 32 -18.21 -14.83 -17.98
C GLU A 32 -19.44 -14.17 -18.62
N ARG A 33 -19.53 -12.85 -18.50
CA ARG A 33 -20.53 -12.07 -19.22
C ARG A 33 -20.03 -11.98 -20.66
N GLU A 34 -20.94 -12.17 -21.62
CA GLU A 34 -20.63 -11.95 -23.05
C GLU A 34 -20.05 -10.54 -23.31
N ASP A 35 -20.29 -9.60 -22.39
CA ASP A 35 -19.89 -8.19 -22.44
C ASP A 35 -18.41 -7.91 -22.05
N GLY A 36 -17.65 -8.87 -21.54
CA GLY A 36 -16.19 -8.72 -21.28
C GLY A 36 -15.76 -7.62 -20.30
N ARG A 37 -16.66 -7.11 -19.45
CA ARG A 37 -16.39 -5.95 -18.57
C ARG A 37 -15.41 -6.29 -17.44
N ASN A 38 -14.35 -5.48 -17.29
CA ASN A 38 -13.31 -5.66 -16.26
C ASN A 38 -13.81 -5.30 -14.85
N CYS A 39 -14.59 -6.19 -14.24
CA CYS A 39 -15.04 -6.03 -12.87
C CYS A 39 -13.83 -6.01 -11.90
N ASN A 40 -13.83 -5.06 -10.96
CA ASN A 40 -12.78 -4.83 -9.94
C ASN A 40 -11.37 -4.46 -10.45
N ASN A 41 -11.18 -4.10 -11.73
CA ASN A 41 -9.86 -3.77 -12.30
C ASN A 41 -8.78 -4.85 -12.04
N TRP A 42 -9.21 -6.12 -12.00
CA TRP A 42 -8.33 -7.27 -11.79
C TRP A 42 -7.61 -7.70 -13.08
N HIS A 43 -8.19 -7.40 -14.23
CA HIS A 43 -7.53 -7.58 -15.52
C HIS A 43 -6.77 -6.30 -15.88
N TRP A 44 -5.60 -6.47 -16.48
CA TRP A 44 -4.82 -5.35 -16.98
C TRP A 44 -5.63 -4.58 -18.04
N THR A 45 -5.86 -3.29 -17.83
CA THR A 45 -6.39 -2.41 -18.88
C THR A 45 -5.37 -1.35 -19.20
N SER A 46 -5.01 -1.27 -20.48
CA SER A 46 -4.16 -0.23 -21.04
C SER A 46 -5.01 0.68 -21.92
N LYS A 47 -4.90 1.99 -21.72
CA LYS A 47 -5.50 3.00 -22.59
C LYS A 47 -4.37 3.78 -23.25
N ASP A 48 -4.31 3.76 -24.57
CA ASP A 48 -3.37 4.56 -25.34
C ASP A 48 -3.72 6.05 -25.17
N VAL A 49 -2.72 6.82 -24.73
CA VAL A 49 -2.80 8.28 -24.59
C VAL A 49 -1.68 8.99 -25.33
N SER A 50 -0.96 8.26 -26.20
CA SER A 50 0.20 8.76 -26.94
C SER A 50 -0.07 10.08 -27.66
N LYS A 51 -1.24 10.23 -28.28
CA LYS A 51 -1.61 11.47 -28.98
C LYS A 51 -1.71 12.66 -28.04
N ASN A 52 -2.46 12.52 -26.95
CA ASN A 52 -2.70 13.59 -25.99
C ASN A 52 -1.39 14.00 -25.27
N THR A 53 -0.59 13.02 -24.87
CA THR A 53 0.70 13.26 -24.21
C THR A 53 1.68 13.99 -25.13
N LYS A 54 1.73 13.64 -26.43
CA LYS A 54 2.56 14.34 -27.42
C LYS A 54 2.12 15.79 -27.62
N GLU A 55 0.81 16.02 -27.77
CA GLU A 55 0.26 17.36 -28.00
C GLU A 55 0.50 18.28 -26.79
N GLU A 56 0.28 17.81 -25.56
CA GLU A 56 0.52 18.61 -24.36
C GLU A 56 2.02 18.88 -24.15
N LEU A 57 2.89 17.90 -24.39
CA LEU A 57 4.33 18.10 -24.28
C LEU A 57 4.85 19.13 -25.31
N ILE A 58 4.36 19.06 -26.56
CA ILE A 58 4.68 20.08 -27.57
C ILE A 58 4.22 21.46 -27.10
N ARG A 59 3.00 21.57 -26.56
CA ARG A 59 2.46 22.83 -26.05
C ARG A 59 3.32 23.41 -24.93
N CYS A 60 3.76 22.59 -23.98
CA CYS A 60 4.65 23.01 -22.89
C CYS A 60 6.01 23.48 -23.42
N LEU A 61 6.59 22.75 -24.38
CA LEU A 61 7.88 23.10 -24.99
C LEU A 61 7.81 24.41 -25.79
N GLU A 62 6.71 24.65 -26.51
CA GLU A 62 6.49 25.91 -27.23
C GLU A 62 6.26 27.10 -26.27
N ALA A 63 5.67 26.85 -25.10
CA ALA A 63 5.47 27.85 -24.04
C ALA A 63 6.69 28.01 -23.11
N CYS A 64 7.77 27.27 -23.34
CA CYS A 64 8.95 27.29 -22.49
C CYS A 64 9.61 28.68 -22.48
N THR A 65 9.77 29.25 -21.29
CA THR A 65 10.40 30.56 -21.09
C THR A 65 11.84 30.40 -20.61
N PHE A 66 12.70 31.34 -20.99
CA PHE A 66 14.11 31.33 -20.67
C PHE A 66 14.47 32.57 -19.84
N GLU A 67 15.41 32.40 -18.90
CA GLU A 67 15.89 33.49 -18.04
C GLU A 67 17.07 34.26 -18.69
N PRO A 68 17.35 35.51 -18.29
CA PRO A 68 18.53 36.25 -18.75
C PRO A 68 19.82 35.45 -18.47
N PRO A 69 20.79 35.39 -19.42
CA PRO A 69 20.98 36.25 -20.60
C PRO A 69 20.30 35.76 -21.88
N ILE A 70 19.53 34.67 -21.86
CA ILE A 70 18.87 34.08 -23.05
C ILE A 70 17.36 34.35 -23.07
N ALA A 71 16.90 35.43 -22.44
CA ALA A 71 15.46 35.74 -22.31
C ALA A 71 14.73 35.94 -23.65
N LEU A 72 15.45 36.20 -24.75
CA LEU A 72 14.90 36.31 -26.10
C LEU A 72 14.92 34.97 -26.88
N ALA A 73 15.33 33.88 -26.24
CA ALA A 73 15.30 32.55 -26.84
C ALA A 73 13.86 32.03 -26.94
N ARG A 74 13.57 31.29 -28.02
CA ARG A 74 12.29 30.61 -28.23
C ARG A 74 12.46 29.28 -28.94
N VAL A 75 11.56 28.35 -28.66
CA VAL A 75 11.42 27.11 -29.41
C VAL A 75 10.62 27.40 -30.69
N LYS A 76 11.14 27.00 -31.84
CA LYS A 76 10.47 27.16 -33.15
C LYS A 76 9.52 26.03 -33.49
N SER A 77 9.93 24.83 -33.13
CA SER A 77 9.22 23.60 -33.47
C SER A 77 9.69 22.52 -32.52
N ALA A 78 8.73 21.74 -32.00
CA ALA A 78 8.99 20.53 -31.26
C ALA A 78 8.29 19.35 -31.95
N GLU A 79 8.99 18.23 -32.05
CA GLU A 79 8.50 16.96 -32.56
C GLU A 79 8.70 15.92 -31.45
N VAL A 80 7.62 15.23 -31.08
CA VAL A 80 7.63 14.20 -30.05
C VAL A 80 7.18 12.87 -30.67
N THR A 81 8.06 11.88 -30.62
CA THR A 81 7.82 10.52 -31.09
C THR A 81 7.84 9.55 -29.93
N GLY A 82 7.27 8.34 -30.08
CA GLY A 82 7.19 7.36 -29.00
C GLY A 82 5.76 7.00 -28.60
N GLU A 83 5.60 6.34 -27.45
CA GLU A 83 4.33 5.81 -26.96
C GLU A 83 4.08 6.18 -25.49
N ALA A 84 2.81 6.39 -25.15
CA ALA A 84 2.36 6.63 -23.79
C ALA A 84 1.03 5.93 -23.54
N SER A 85 0.95 5.17 -22.45
CA SER A 85 -0.25 4.43 -22.07
C SER A 85 -0.55 4.56 -20.59
N ILE A 86 -1.84 4.75 -20.28
CA ILE A 86 -2.35 4.72 -18.92
C ILE A 86 -2.71 3.28 -18.59
N ASN A 87 -2.10 2.74 -17.54
CA ASN A 87 -2.26 1.35 -17.13
C ASN A 87 -2.93 1.29 -15.77
N ASN A 88 -3.94 0.43 -15.64
CA ASN A 88 -4.66 0.17 -14.39
C ASN A 88 -4.42 -1.27 -13.95
N ARG A 89 -3.87 -1.43 -12.75
CA ARG A 89 -3.62 -2.74 -12.13
C ARG A 89 -3.99 -2.70 -10.66
N LYS A 90 -4.89 -3.60 -10.23
CA LYS A 90 -5.33 -3.69 -8.82
C LYS A 90 -5.81 -2.34 -8.26
N GLY A 91 -6.44 -1.53 -9.11
CA GLY A 91 -6.88 -0.18 -8.78
C GLY A 91 -5.79 0.89 -8.72
N LYS A 92 -4.51 0.59 -8.99
CA LYS A 92 -3.46 1.60 -9.17
C LYS A 92 -3.38 1.97 -10.65
N ILE A 93 -3.67 3.24 -10.95
CA ILE A 93 -3.51 3.83 -12.29
C ILE A 93 -2.15 4.52 -12.34
N PHE A 94 -1.38 4.29 -13.40
CA PHE A 94 -0.09 4.92 -13.63
C PHE A 94 0.17 5.11 -15.13
N LEU A 95 0.91 6.16 -15.46
CA LEU A 95 1.31 6.46 -16.83
C LEU A 95 2.67 5.80 -17.13
N ILE A 96 2.71 4.96 -18.16
CA ILE A 96 3.95 4.45 -18.74
C ILE A 96 4.16 5.21 -20.05
N TYR A 97 5.36 5.76 -20.24
CA TYR A 97 5.72 6.47 -21.45
C TYR A 97 7.18 6.23 -21.80
N ASP A 98 7.45 6.18 -23.10
CA ASP A 98 8.76 6.10 -23.71
C ASP A 98 8.74 7.04 -24.93
N LEU A 99 9.34 8.22 -24.77
CA LEU A 99 9.24 9.33 -25.72
C LEU A 99 10.62 9.82 -26.15
N GLU A 100 10.77 10.13 -27.43
CA GLU A 100 11.92 10.84 -28.01
C GLU A 100 11.46 12.25 -28.41
N VAL A 101 12.17 13.28 -27.91
CA VAL A 101 11.86 14.69 -28.17
C VAL A 101 12.93 15.31 -29.05
N LYS A 102 12.52 15.94 -30.16
CA LYS A 102 13.38 16.76 -31.02
C LYS A 102 12.85 18.17 -31.07
N LEU A 103 13.68 19.16 -30.79
CA LEU A 103 13.28 20.56 -30.85
C LEU A 103 14.31 21.41 -31.58
N LYS A 104 13.81 22.45 -32.27
CA LYS A 104 14.62 23.50 -32.90
C LYS A 104 14.38 24.79 -32.15
N TRP A 105 15.44 25.51 -31.83
CA TRP A 105 15.39 26.75 -31.07
C TRP A 105 16.12 27.87 -31.79
N GLU A 106 15.75 29.10 -31.50
CA GLU A 106 16.50 30.30 -31.87
C GLU A 106 16.64 31.25 -30.69
N ALA A 107 17.79 31.95 -30.62
CA ALA A 107 18.10 32.91 -29.57
C ALA A 107 18.83 34.12 -30.16
N SER A 108 18.55 35.32 -29.62
CA SER A 108 19.19 36.58 -30.00
C SER A 108 19.69 37.29 -28.74
N ASP A 109 20.76 38.07 -28.86
CA ASP A 109 21.39 38.87 -27.80
C ASP A 109 20.73 40.25 -27.60
N GLY A 110 19.78 40.65 -28.44
CA GLY A 110 19.07 41.93 -28.32
C GLY A 110 19.89 43.17 -28.71
N GLU A 111 21.19 43.04 -28.96
CA GLU A 111 22.09 44.14 -29.35
C GLU A 111 22.29 44.27 -30.88
N GLY A 112 21.40 43.69 -31.68
CA GLY A 112 21.50 43.71 -33.15
C GLY A 112 22.42 42.63 -33.74
N GLY A 113 22.82 41.64 -32.93
CA GLY A 113 23.58 40.47 -33.37
C GLY A 113 22.76 39.44 -34.13
N GLU A 114 23.44 38.61 -34.92
CA GLU A 114 22.85 37.56 -35.75
C GLU A 114 22.18 36.47 -34.88
N ALA A 115 20.92 36.13 -35.20
CA ALA A 115 20.15 35.15 -34.43
C ALA A 115 20.81 33.76 -34.45
N CYS A 116 21.18 33.27 -33.28
CA CYS A 116 21.74 31.93 -33.07
C CYS A 116 20.64 30.88 -33.19
N LYS A 117 20.91 29.80 -33.92
CA LYS A 117 19.96 28.70 -34.14
C LYS A 117 20.62 27.36 -33.83
N GLY A 118 19.84 26.42 -33.29
CA GLY A 118 20.31 25.08 -33.01
C GLY A 118 19.17 24.08 -32.84
N SER A 119 19.56 22.85 -32.54
CA SER A 119 18.65 21.74 -32.26
C SER A 119 19.04 21.04 -30.97
N MET A 120 18.04 20.57 -30.23
CA MET A 120 18.23 19.69 -29.08
C MET A 120 17.47 18.39 -29.35
N LYS A 121 18.07 17.25 -28.96
CA LYS A 121 17.46 15.94 -29.03
C LYS A 121 17.55 15.27 -27.65
N LEU A 122 16.42 14.79 -27.15
CA LEU A 122 16.33 13.98 -25.94
C LEU A 122 15.86 12.59 -26.35
N PRO A 123 16.75 11.58 -26.37
CA PRO A 123 16.46 10.26 -26.93
C PRO A 123 15.59 9.39 -26.03
N ASP A 124 15.65 9.58 -24.71
CA ASP A 124 14.92 8.79 -23.71
C ASP A 124 14.25 9.72 -22.70
N VAL A 125 12.97 9.94 -22.90
CA VAL A 125 12.08 10.57 -21.93
C VAL A 125 11.13 9.49 -21.43
N SER A 126 11.48 8.90 -20.30
CA SER A 126 10.74 7.81 -19.65
C SER A 126 10.61 8.03 -18.14
N ALA A 127 9.67 7.34 -17.51
CA ALA A 127 9.42 7.49 -16.06
C ALA A 127 10.61 7.08 -15.17
N THR A 128 11.57 6.32 -15.70
CA THR A 128 12.79 5.89 -14.99
C THR A 128 13.96 6.86 -15.18
N MET A 129 13.94 7.66 -16.26
CA MET A 129 15.04 8.57 -16.63
C MET A 129 14.66 10.05 -16.48
N LEU A 130 13.49 10.35 -15.91
CA LEU A 130 13.00 11.73 -15.77
C LEU A 130 13.94 12.62 -14.95
N ASP A 131 14.64 12.06 -13.96
CA ASP A 131 15.56 12.78 -13.08
C ASP A 131 16.94 13.06 -13.73
N ASP A 132 17.28 12.35 -14.83
CA ASP A 132 18.56 12.51 -15.55
C ASP A 132 18.38 12.44 -17.08
N LEU A 133 17.58 13.37 -17.60
CA LEU A 133 17.21 13.41 -19.03
C LEU A 133 18.38 13.78 -19.95
N ASP A 134 19.02 12.83 -20.60
CA ASP A 134 20.07 13.12 -21.60
C ASP A 134 19.61 14.07 -22.71
N CYS A 135 20.48 15.03 -23.07
CA CYS A 135 20.16 16.04 -24.09
C CYS A 135 21.36 16.28 -25.00
N GLU A 136 21.21 15.88 -26.26
CA GLU A 136 22.15 16.15 -27.33
C GLU A 136 21.92 17.56 -27.90
N PHE A 137 22.88 18.45 -27.67
CA PHE A 137 22.81 19.83 -28.13
C PHE A 137 23.71 20.07 -29.36
N THR A 138 23.11 20.55 -30.45
CA THR A 138 23.81 20.92 -31.69
C THR A 138 23.58 22.40 -32.02
N CYS A 139 24.66 23.16 -32.20
CA CYS A 139 24.61 24.56 -32.66
C CYS A 139 25.84 24.86 -33.54
N LYS A 140 25.63 25.62 -34.62
CA LYS A 140 26.69 26.01 -35.56
C LYS A 140 27.44 27.29 -35.17
N SER A 141 26.90 28.07 -34.22
CA SER A 141 27.50 29.31 -33.72
C SER A 141 28.23 29.04 -32.41
N SER A 142 29.40 29.64 -32.22
CA SER A 142 30.24 29.50 -31.02
C SER A 142 30.22 30.74 -30.11
N GLY A 143 29.20 31.60 -30.22
CA GLY A 143 29.07 32.82 -29.42
C GLY A 143 28.64 32.60 -27.96
N GLY A 144 28.66 33.67 -27.15
CA GLY A 144 28.25 33.64 -25.73
C GLY A 144 26.82 33.15 -25.54
N VAL A 145 25.89 33.53 -26.42
CA VAL A 145 24.49 33.08 -26.44
C VAL A 145 24.39 31.56 -26.67
N ALA A 146 25.21 30.99 -27.56
CA ALA A 146 25.21 29.54 -27.81
C ALA A 146 25.70 28.74 -26.59
N THR A 147 26.69 29.28 -25.88
CA THR A 147 27.20 28.68 -24.63
C THR A 147 26.17 28.78 -23.51
N ALA A 148 25.48 29.92 -23.39
CA ALA A 148 24.39 30.10 -22.45
C ALA A 148 23.21 29.15 -22.76
N MET A 149 22.84 28.97 -24.03
CA MET A 149 21.79 28.03 -24.43
C MET A 149 22.17 26.56 -24.15
N ARG A 150 23.45 26.19 -24.33
CA ARG A 150 23.93 24.85 -24.01
C ARG A 150 23.82 24.52 -22.52
N LYS A 151 24.02 25.51 -21.64
CA LYS A 151 23.98 25.31 -20.18
C LYS A 151 22.59 25.59 -19.60
N GLN A 152 22.13 26.83 -19.72
CA GLN A 152 20.87 27.30 -19.12
C GLN A 152 19.65 26.89 -19.96
N GLY A 153 19.76 26.94 -21.29
CA GLY A 153 18.68 26.54 -22.19
C GLY A 153 18.34 25.05 -22.09
N VAL A 154 19.37 24.19 -22.06
CA VAL A 154 19.17 22.75 -21.84
C VAL A 154 18.54 22.48 -20.48
N ALA A 155 19.00 23.15 -19.41
CA ALA A 155 18.41 23.00 -18.08
C ALA A 155 16.94 23.44 -18.03
N ALA A 156 16.59 24.56 -18.68
CA ALA A 156 15.21 25.03 -18.78
C ALA A 156 14.30 24.06 -19.53
N VAL A 157 14.79 23.49 -20.64
CA VAL A 157 14.05 22.46 -21.40
C VAL A 157 13.86 21.19 -20.58
N ARG A 158 14.90 20.70 -19.90
CA ARG A 158 14.80 19.52 -19.01
C ARG A 158 13.74 19.75 -17.94
N ARG A 159 13.80 20.89 -17.24
CA ARG A 159 12.81 21.27 -16.22
C ARG A 159 11.40 21.36 -16.79
N CYS A 160 11.23 21.94 -17.98
CA CYS A 160 9.93 22.05 -18.63
C CYS A 160 9.32 20.68 -18.94
N ILE A 161 10.12 19.73 -19.42
CA ILE A 161 9.68 18.34 -19.68
C ILE A 161 9.33 17.64 -18.37
N GLU A 162 10.18 17.78 -17.34
CA GLU A 162 9.96 17.20 -16.01
C GLU A 162 8.65 17.70 -15.37
N GLU A 163 8.45 19.02 -15.33
CA GLU A 163 7.22 19.63 -14.81
C GLU A 163 5.98 19.20 -15.60
N ALA A 164 6.07 19.12 -16.92
CA ALA A 164 4.96 18.66 -17.77
C ALA A 164 4.60 17.19 -17.52
N MET A 165 5.60 16.30 -17.40
CA MET A 165 5.38 14.88 -17.14
C MET A 165 4.83 14.63 -15.74
N LEU A 166 5.38 15.30 -14.72
CA LEU A 166 4.90 15.21 -13.34
C LEU A 166 3.45 15.68 -13.24
N ARG A 167 3.12 16.81 -13.87
CA ARG A 167 1.75 17.32 -13.93
C ARG A 167 0.80 16.30 -14.56
N MET A 168 1.17 15.70 -15.69
CA MET A 168 0.33 14.68 -16.32
C MET A 168 0.18 13.42 -15.45
N GLN A 169 1.21 13.01 -14.71
CA GLN A 169 1.11 11.91 -13.75
C GLN A 169 0.15 12.23 -12.59
N GLU A 170 0.17 13.46 -12.10
CA GLU A 170 -0.76 13.94 -11.08
C GLU A 170 -2.20 14.01 -11.58
N GLU A 171 -2.43 14.52 -12.80
CA GLU A 171 -3.75 14.57 -13.44
C GLU A 171 -4.34 13.15 -13.61
N VAL A 172 -3.54 12.19 -14.07
CA VAL A 172 -3.95 10.77 -14.18
C VAL A 172 -4.29 10.17 -12.81
N ARG A 173 -3.60 10.61 -11.75
CA ARG A 173 -3.87 10.17 -10.37
C ARG A 173 -5.13 10.85 -9.80
N ALA A 174 -5.36 12.11 -10.14
CA ALA A 174 -6.49 12.93 -9.70
C ALA A 174 -7.81 12.52 -10.37
N GLU A 175 -7.79 12.14 -11.65
CA GLU A 175 -8.97 11.64 -12.37
C GLU A 175 -9.58 10.41 -11.68
N LYS A 176 -8.75 9.57 -11.04
CA LYS A 176 -9.21 8.44 -10.22
C LYS A 176 -9.85 8.88 -8.89
N ALA A 177 -9.41 9.99 -8.33
CA ALA A 177 -9.90 10.52 -7.05
C ALA A 177 -11.23 11.28 -7.20
N ARG A 178 -11.63 11.59 -8.43
CA ARG A 178 -12.91 12.24 -8.73
C ARG A 178 -14.05 11.26 -8.45
N PRO A 179 -15.05 11.62 -7.61
CA PRO A 179 -16.16 10.75 -7.30
C PRO A 179 -16.99 10.45 -8.56
N GLU A 180 -17.40 9.20 -8.76
CA GLU A 180 -18.16 8.69 -9.92
C GLU A 180 -19.42 9.53 -10.26
N ALA A 181 -19.94 10.31 -9.31
CA ALA A 181 -21.10 11.19 -9.49
C ALA A 181 -20.84 12.42 -10.40
N GLU A 182 -19.59 12.89 -10.54
CA GLU A 182 -19.28 14.05 -11.41
C GLU A 182 -18.96 13.66 -12.86
N ALA A 183 -18.40 12.46 -13.09
CA ALA A 183 -18.04 11.98 -14.43
C ALA A 183 -19.28 11.77 -15.33
N VAL A 184 -20.45 11.51 -14.75
CA VAL A 184 -21.72 11.35 -15.48
C VAL A 184 -22.31 12.70 -15.91
N ALA A 185 -21.92 13.81 -15.28
CA ALA A 185 -22.45 15.15 -15.58
C ALA A 185 -21.81 15.79 -16.81
N GLU A 186 -20.54 15.49 -17.13
CA GLU A 186 -19.82 16.09 -18.25
C GLU A 186 -20.09 15.42 -19.61
N THR A 187 -20.52 14.15 -19.64
CA THR A 187 -20.83 13.43 -20.89
C THR A 187 -22.22 13.72 -21.47
N CYS A 188 -23.05 14.49 -20.78
CA CYS A 188 -24.39 14.89 -21.25
C CYS A 188 -24.36 16.27 -21.93
N ARG A 189 -23.67 16.38 -23.07
CA ARG A 189 -23.95 17.44 -24.06
C ARG A 189 -24.17 16.81 -25.43
N PRO A 190 -25.40 16.80 -25.97
CA PRO A 190 -25.65 16.24 -27.29
C PRO A 190 -25.20 17.25 -28.35
N ASN A 191 -24.08 16.98 -29.02
CA ASN A 191 -23.81 17.59 -30.32
C ASN A 191 -24.62 16.83 -31.37
N ALA A 192 -25.68 17.47 -31.86
CA ALA A 192 -26.50 17.00 -32.94
C ALA A 192 -25.68 16.84 -34.22
N THR A 193 -25.83 15.71 -34.90
CA THR A 193 -25.53 15.57 -36.33
C THR A 193 -26.73 14.91 -37.01
N PRO A 194 -27.17 15.41 -38.19
CA PRO A 194 -28.47 15.06 -38.76
C PRO A 194 -28.46 13.68 -39.44
N ALA A 195 -29.64 13.04 -39.37
CA ALA A 195 -29.92 11.75 -39.94
C ALA A 195 -29.87 11.74 -41.48
N VAL A 196 -29.21 10.73 -42.05
CA VAL A 196 -29.45 10.28 -43.42
C VAL A 196 -30.01 8.87 -43.34
N ALA A 197 -31.23 8.69 -43.86
CA ALA A 197 -31.95 7.44 -43.86
C ALA A 197 -31.47 6.53 -45.00
N VAL A 198 -31.19 5.25 -44.67
CA VAL A 198 -31.06 4.17 -45.66
C VAL A 198 -32.14 3.12 -45.38
N PRO A 199 -32.97 2.71 -46.36
CA PRO A 199 -34.09 1.79 -46.11
C PRO A 199 -33.63 0.32 -46.07
N LEU A 200 -34.21 -0.46 -45.15
CA LEU A 200 -34.06 -1.91 -45.06
C LEU A 200 -34.76 -2.65 -46.23
N PRO A 201 -34.18 -3.75 -46.75
CA PRO A 201 -34.92 -4.83 -47.40
C PRO A 201 -35.39 -5.90 -46.40
N LYS A 202 -36.52 -6.53 -46.75
CA LYS A 202 -37.33 -7.50 -45.97
C LYS A 202 -36.69 -8.91 -45.87
N PRO A 203 -37.12 -9.74 -44.89
CA PRO A 203 -36.46 -11.01 -44.56
C PRO A 203 -36.89 -12.16 -45.46
N ILE A 204 -35.98 -13.11 -45.69
CA ILE A 204 -36.25 -14.43 -46.27
C ILE A 204 -35.82 -15.48 -45.24
N ALA A 205 -36.70 -16.46 -45.02
CA ALA A 205 -36.55 -17.54 -44.06
C ALA A 205 -35.96 -18.83 -44.66
N VAL A 206 -35.63 -19.78 -43.76
CA VAL A 206 -35.35 -21.23 -43.96
C VAL A 206 -33.87 -21.50 -44.33
N SER A 207 -33.11 -22.47 -43.80
CA SER A 207 -33.39 -23.77 -43.16
C SER A 207 -32.24 -24.24 -42.24
N THR A 208 -32.57 -25.23 -41.40
CA THR A 208 -31.75 -26.09 -40.52
C THR A 208 -30.68 -26.95 -41.22
N VAL A 209 -29.52 -27.25 -40.56
CA VAL A 209 -28.83 -28.59 -40.46
C VAL A 209 -27.82 -28.58 -39.27
N PRO A 210 -27.54 -29.69 -38.54
CA PRO A 210 -26.87 -29.69 -37.22
C PRO A 210 -25.45 -30.30 -37.16
N ALA A 211 -24.84 -30.15 -35.97
CA ALA A 211 -23.85 -31.00 -35.29
C ALA A 211 -22.36 -30.99 -35.74
N LYS A 212 -21.46 -30.65 -34.78
CA LYS A 212 -20.50 -31.61 -34.17
C LYS A 212 -19.61 -30.94 -33.11
N GLN A 213 -19.57 -31.54 -31.91
CA GLN A 213 -18.54 -31.31 -30.89
C GLN A 213 -17.22 -31.99 -31.27
N PRO A 214 -16.07 -31.44 -30.86
CA PRO A 214 -14.85 -32.22 -30.61
C PRO A 214 -14.62 -32.49 -29.11
N PRO A 215 -13.76 -33.49 -28.79
CA PRO A 215 -13.80 -34.32 -27.57
C PRO A 215 -13.01 -33.76 -26.36
N PRO A 216 -13.17 -34.33 -25.15
CA PRO A 216 -12.60 -33.80 -23.92
C PRO A 216 -11.12 -34.16 -23.76
N GLN A 217 -10.33 -33.26 -23.18
CA GLN A 217 -8.98 -33.56 -22.68
C GLN A 217 -8.95 -33.59 -21.14
N PRO A 218 -8.03 -34.37 -20.55
CA PRO A 218 -8.16 -34.95 -19.23
C PRO A 218 -7.63 -34.03 -18.13
N LYS A 219 -8.23 -34.16 -16.94
CA LYS A 219 -7.76 -33.57 -15.67
C LYS A 219 -6.28 -33.90 -15.39
N PRO A 220 -5.48 -32.91 -14.96
CA PRO A 220 -4.38 -33.14 -14.04
C PRO A 220 -4.85 -32.95 -12.60
N ALA A 221 -4.35 -33.80 -11.72
CA ALA A 221 -4.68 -33.91 -10.31
C ALA A 221 -4.25 -32.71 -9.45
N GLU A 222 -5.02 -32.47 -8.38
CA GLU A 222 -4.70 -31.68 -7.20
C GLU A 222 -3.30 -31.97 -6.63
N PRO A 223 -2.67 -30.96 -6.02
CA PRO A 223 -2.05 -31.12 -4.72
C PRO A 223 -2.80 -30.33 -3.65
N ALA A 224 -3.18 -31.10 -2.63
CA ALA A 224 -3.65 -30.78 -1.29
C ALA A 224 -3.45 -29.34 -0.76
N ALA A 225 -4.58 -28.78 -0.34
CA ALA A 225 -4.83 -28.20 0.98
C ALA A 225 -3.73 -27.32 1.63
N GLY A 226 -4.02 -26.02 1.66
CA GLY A 226 -3.46 -25.06 2.60
C GLY A 226 -4.47 -23.95 2.82
N SER A 227 -5.46 -24.20 3.69
CA SER A 227 -6.44 -23.23 4.15
C SER A 227 -5.78 -22.21 5.07
N ASP A 228 -5.78 -20.93 4.70
CA ASP A 228 -5.59 -19.83 5.65
C ASP A 228 -6.82 -18.91 5.54
N SER A 229 -7.73 -19.09 6.49
CA SER A 229 -8.96 -18.31 6.66
C SER A 229 -8.61 -17.00 7.36
N GLY A 230 -8.67 -15.89 6.61
CA GLY A 230 -8.67 -14.54 7.18
C GLY A 230 -10.00 -14.27 7.86
N GLU A 231 -10.02 -14.31 9.18
CA GLU A 231 -11.13 -13.78 10.00
C GLU A 231 -10.94 -12.26 10.13
N GLU A 232 -11.88 -11.51 9.54
CA GLU A 232 -12.05 -10.07 9.74
C GLU A 232 -12.73 -9.86 11.12
N GLU A 233 -11.97 -9.44 12.14
CA GLU A 233 -12.57 -8.95 13.39
C GLU A 233 -13.04 -7.50 13.22
N GLU A 234 -14.34 -7.33 12.99
CA GLU A 234 -15.08 -6.11 13.33
C GLU A 234 -15.15 -5.98 14.86
N GLY A 235 -14.23 -5.19 15.43
CA GLY A 235 -14.29 -4.72 16.80
C GLY A 235 -13.90 -3.25 16.81
N GLU A 236 -14.77 -2.40 17.36
CA GLU A 236 -14.64 -0.94 17.51
C GLU A 236 -13.18 -0.47 17.57
N ASP A 237 -12.86 0.55 16.75
CA ASP A 237 -11.56 1.16 16.50
C ASP A 237 -11.00 1.90 17.74
N LYS A 238 -10.88 1.19 18.86
CA LYS A 238 -10.32 1.70 20.10
C LYS A 238 -8.82 1.49 20.08
N LEU A 239 -8.08 2.59 20.16
CA LEU A 239 -6.62 2.57 20.27
C LEU A 239 -6.19 1.66 21.44
N PRO A 240 -5.18 0.79 21.25
CA PRO A 240 -4.63 0.00 22.34
C PRO A 240 -4.23 0.91 23.52
N PRO A 241 -4.55 0.55 24.78
CA PRO A 241 -4.32 1.43 25.93
C PRO A 241 -2.85 1.87 26.09
N ALA A 242 -1.91 0.97 25.76
CA ALA A 242 -0.48 1.25 25.77
C ALA A 242 -0.10 2.32 24.74
N LEU A 243 -0.69 2.25 23.53
CA LEU A 243 -0.49 3.25 22.50
C LEU A 243 -1.12 4.59 22.90
N GLU A 244 -2.33 4.59 23.46
CA GLU A 244 -2.97 5.82 23.93
C GLU A 244 -2.14 6.52 25.02
N ALA A 245 -1.58 5.76 25.96
CA ALA A 245 -0.69 6.27 26.99
C ALA A 245 0.61 6.84 26.39
N ALA A 246 1.21 6.16 25.42
CA ALA A 246 2.40 6.64 24.72
C ALA A 246 2.12 7.93 23.93
N LEU A 247 1.01 7.98 23.17
CA LEU A 247 0.59 9.16 22.43
C LEU A 247 0.33 10.35 23.37
N ARG A 248 -0.27 10.10 24.54
CA ARG A 248 -0.48 11.12 25.56
C ARG A 248 0.85 11.66 26.09
N GLY A 249 1.80 10.77 26.42
CA GLY A 249 3.14 11.15 26.86
C GLY A 249 3.88 11.99 25.82
N LEU A 250 3.88 11.55 24.56
CA LEU A 250 4.50 12.27 23.44
C LEU A 250 3.87 13.65 23.20
N ARG A 251 2.56 13.82 23.45
CA ARG A 251 1.88 15.10 23.26
C ARG A 251 2.06 16.07 24.44
N GLN A 252 2.12 15.56 25.67
CA GLN A 252 2.20 16.39 26.87
C GLN A 252 3.64 16.77 27.21
N GLU A 253 4.56 15.80 27.15
CA GLU A 253 5.96 15.96 27.55
C GLU A 253 6.91 15.35 26.50
N PRO A 254 6.96 15.91 25.26
CA PRO A 254 7.76 15.36 24.16
C PRO A 254 9.26 15.34 24.45
N GLU A 255 9.74 16.21 25.32
CA GLU A 255 11.16 16.35 25.70
C GLU A 255 11.59 15.37 26.79
N ALA A 256 10.63 14.83 27.57
CA ALA A 256 10.91 13.90 28.68
C ALA A 256 10.93 12.43 28.23
N GLN A 257 10.26 12.12 27.12
CA GLN A 257 10.10 10.77 26.58
C GLN A 257 11.31 10.39 25.72
N ARG A 258 12.31 9.72 26.31
CA ARG A 258 13.48 9.19 25.58
C ARG A 258 13.28 7.79 25.01
N GLU A 259 12.48 6.96 25.68
CA GLU A 259 12.22 5.58 25.26
C GLU A 259 10.71 5.35 25.18
N VAL A 260 10.25 4.94 24.00
CA VAL A 260 8.86 4.54 23.75
C VAL A 260 8.84 3.05 23.51
N CYS A 261 8.39 2.30 24.51
CA CYS A 261 8.26 0.85 24.43
C CYS A 261 6.81 0.45 24.14
N LEU A 262 6.57 -0.02 22.92
CA LEU A 262 5.28 -0.47 22.41
C LEU A 262 5.37 -1.92 21.90
N ALA A 263 6.29 -2.70 22.46
CA ALA A 263 6.48 -4.09 22.09
C ALA A 263 5.28 -4.96 22.54
N ASN A 264 4.90 -5.95 21.73
CA ASN A 264 3.81 -6.89 22.00
C ASN A 264 2.47 -6.22 22.40
N CYS A 265 2.14 -5.09 21.78
CA CYS A 265 0.92 -4.32 22.03
C CYS A 265 -0.17 -4.59 20.98
N SER A 266 -0.01 -5.65 20.18
CA SER A 266 -0.89 -6.03 19.06
C SER A 266 -1.12 -4.88 18.07
N LEU A 267 -0.10 -4.05 17.84
CA LEU A 267 -0.21 -2.92 16.93
C LEU A 267 -0.34 -3.38 15.47
N ARG A 268 -1.21 -2.71 14.71
CA ARG A 268 -1.44 -2.92 13.28
C ARG A 268 -0.97 -1.69 12.50
N ASP A 269 -0.90 -1.80 11.19
CA ASP A 269 -0.48 -0.72 10.30
C ASP A 269 -1.31 0.57 10.48
N SER A 270 -2.62 0.43 10.76
CA SER A 270 -3.51 1.57 11.04
C SER A 270 -3.09 2.41 12.26
N HIS A 271 -2.36 1.81 13.20
CA HIS A 271 -1.90 2.49 14.41
C HIS A 271 -0.60 3.28 14.21
N LEU A 272 0.09 3.08 13.08
CA LEU A 272 1.36 3.78 12.81
C LEU A 272 1.13 5.24 12.44
N GLU A 273 0.04 5.58 11.76
CA GLU A 273 -0.22 6.96 11.32
C GLU A 273 -0.36 7.93 12.53
N PRO A 274 -1.18 7.66 13.55
CA PRO A 274 -1.22 8.49 14.76
C PRO A 274 0.12 8.55 15.51
N LEU A 275 0.88 7.47 15.51
CA LEU A 275 2.20 7.39 16.16
C LEU A 275 3.21 8.27 15.42
N ILE A 276 3.27 8.19 14.09
CA ILE A 276 4.16 9.00 13.25
C ILE A 276 3.82 10.48 13.41
N GLN A 277 2.53 10.85 13.42
CA GLN A 277 2.11 12.22 13.66
C GLN A 277 2.56 12.73 15.05
N ALA A 278 2.51 11.88 16.08
CA ALA A 278 3.04 12.22 17.39
C ALA A 278 4.56 12.36 17.40
N LEU A 279 5.30 11.57 16.62
CA LEU A 279 6.76 11.64 16.49
C LEU A 279 7.24 12.81 15.61
N HIS A 280 6.40 13.34 14.73
CA HIS A 280 6.74 14.44 13.81
C HIS A 280 6.87 15.80 14.53
N HIS A 281 6.52 15.89 15.81
CA HIS A 281 6.70 17.12 16.57
C HIS A 281 8.19 17.47 16.69
N SER A 282 8.54 18.73 16.39
CA SER A 282 9.91 19.24 16.39
C SER A 282 10.64 19.15 17.75
N ARG A 283 9.93 18.81 18.81
CA ARG A 283 10.46 18.65 20.18
C ARG A 283 10.57 17.20 20.62
N CYS A 284 10.38 16.24 19.72
CA CYS A 284 10.46 14.83 20.03
C CYS A 284 11.90 14.44 20.37
N ALA A 285 12.15 14.08 21.64
CA ALA A 285 13.45 13.64 22.14
C ALA A 285 13.56 12.11 22.24
N VAL A 286 12.75 11.37 21.46
CA VAL A 286 12.71 9.91 21.50
C VAL A 286 13.98 9.35 20.86
N GLU A 287 14.82 8.75 21.69
CA GLU A 287 16.07 8.10 21.29
C GLU A 287 15.82 6.62 20.90
N THR A 288 14.86 5.96 21.56
CA THR A 288 14.55 4.54 21.34
C THR A 288 13.07 4.32 21.09
N LEU A 289 12.73 3.70 19.97
CA LEU A 289 11.38 3.25 19.63
C LEU A 289 11.37 1.73 19.48
N ASP A 290 10.67 1.05 20.38
CA ASP A 290 10.50 -0.40 20.34
C ASP A 290 9.09 -0.77 19.88
N LEU A 291 8.99 -1.30 18.67
CA LEU A 291 7.77 -1.81 18.05
C LEU A 291 7.85 -3.32 17.80
N ALA A 292 8.75 -4.03 18.50
CA ALA A 292 8.96 -5.46 18.31
C ALA A 292 7.70 -6.28 18.66
N PHE A 293 7.55 -7.45 18.04
CA PHE A 293 6.46 -8.40 18.29
C PHE A 293 5.04 -7.79 18.16
N ASN A 294 4.83 -6.94 17.16
CA ASN A 294 3.51 -6.46 16.79
C ASN A 294 3.01 -7.15 15.51
N ARG A 295 1.89 -6.68 14.96
CA ARG A 295 1.28 -7.20 13.73
C ARG A 295 1.51 -6.25 12.54
N LEU A 296 2.67 -5.59 12.50
CA LEU A 296 3.02 -4.70 11.40
C LEU A 296 3.35 -5.51 10.15
N SER A 297 2.84 -5.07 9.01
CA SER A 297 3.16 -5.62 7.69
C SER A 297 4.28 -4.83 7.01
N ASP A 298 4.73 -5.34 5.86
CA ASP A 298 5.68 -4.63 4.98
C ASP A 298 5.18 -3.22 4.61
N ALA A 299 3.87 -3.04 4.44
CA ALA A 299 3.29 -1.75 4.10
C ALA A 299 3.36 -0.76 5.28
N GLY A 300 3.04 -1.21 6.49
CA GLY A 300 3.18 -0.39 7.70
C GLY A 300 4.63 0.02 7.94
N VAL A 301 5.57 -0.93 7.86
CA VAL A 301 6.99 -0.63 8.01
C VAL A 301 7.49 0.31 6.91
N HIS A 302 7.01 0.18 5.67
CA HIS A 302 7.35 1.12 4.61
C HIS A 302 6.96 2.57 4.97
N VAL A 303 5.74 2.78 5.47
CA VAL A 303 5.26 4.11 5.90
C VAL A 303 6.11 4.65 7.04
N LEU A 304 6.42 3.83 8.04
CA LEU A 304 7.29 4.21 9.16
C LEU A 304 8.70 4.57 8.68
N CYS A 305 9.35 3.71 7.89
CA CYS A 305 10.68 3.95 7.36
C CYS A 305 10.74 5.21 6.50
N ARG A 306 9.72 5.46 5.67
CA ARG A 306 9.63 6.67 4.86
C ARG A 306 9.52 7.92 5.73
N ALA A 307 8.70 7.89 6.77
CA ALA A 307 8.55 9.03 7.68
C ALA A 307 9.88 9.33 8.40
N VAL A 308 10.55 8.30 8.93
CA VAL A 308 11.87 8.44 9.57
C VAL A 308 12.92 8.95 8.58
N ALA A 309 12.95 8.43 7.35
CA ALA A 309 13.86 8.89 6.29
C ALA A 309 13.60 10.36 5.89
N SER A 310 12.35 10.83 5.98
CA SER A 310 12.01 12.25 5.74
C SER A 310 12.34 13.19 6.89
N GLY A 311 12.97 12.70 7.97
CA GLY A 311 13.38 13.52 9.12
C GLY A 311 12.39 13.50 10.30
N CYS A 312 11.45 12.55 10.35
CA CYS A 312 10.65 12.33 11.55
C CYS A 312 11.50 11.73 12.68
N ALA A 313 11.34 12.21 13.91
CA ALA A 313 12.11 11.79 15.10
C ALA A 313 13.63 11.78 14.85
N MET A 314 14.22 12.95 14.56
CA MET A 314 15.64 13.05 14.22
C MET A 314 16.58 12.50 15.31
N GLU A 315 16.20 12.64 16.58
CA GLU A 315 16.96 12.14 17.74
C GLU A 315 16.91 10.61 17.90
N LEU A 316 16.11 9.91 17.09
CA LEU A 316 15.97 8.45 17.17
C LEU A 316 17.29 7.78 16.81
N SER A 317 17.85 7.01 17.74
CA SER A 317 19.10 6.26 17.56
C SER A 317 18.88 4.75 17.47
N SER A 318 17.76 4.24 18.00
CA SER A 318 17.42 2.82 18.00
C SER A 318 15.96 2.60 17.61
N LEU A 319 15.74 1.85 16.52
CA LEU A 319 14.42 1.40 16.07
C LEU A 319 14.37 -0.13 16.07
N ARG A 320 13.47 -0.74 16.86
CA ARG A 320 13.28 -2.20 16.88
C ARG A 320 11.98 -2.58 16.20
N LEU A 321 12.07 -3.45 15.20
CA LEU A 321 10.95 -3.94 14.40
C LEU A 321 10.88 -5.48 14.32
N GLY A 322 11.79 -6.18 15.01
CA GLY A 322 11.83 -7.63 14.99
C GLY A 322 10.56 -8.30 15.52
N GLY A 323 10.26 -9.50 15.04
CA GLY A 323 9.07 -10.27 15.47
C GLY A 323 7.74 -9.76 14.90
N ASN A 324 7.75 -8.80 13.97
CA ASN A 324 6.59 -8.41 13.17
C ASN A 324 6.36 -9.35 11.97
N LYS A 325 5.23 -9.19 11.27
CA LYS A 325 4.87 -9.99 10.10
C LYS A 325 5.54 -9.48 8.82
N LEU A 326 6.87 -9.43 8.83
CA LEU A 326 7.68 -8.90 7.73
C LEU A 326 8.15 -10.00 6.78
N SER A 327 8.01 -9.74 5.48
CA SER A 327 8.62 -10.57 4.44
C SER A 327 10.07 -10.15 4.18
N LEU A 328 10.74 -10.84 3.25
CA LEU A 328 12.06 -10.41 2.76
C LEU A 328 12.06 -8.95 2.25
N ALA A 329 10.94 -8.49 1.67
CA ALA A 329 10.79 -7.11 1.23
C ALA A 329 10.77 -6.13 2.42
N GLY A 330 10.00 -6.45 3.48
CA GLY A 330 9.97 -5.67 4.71
C GLY A 330 11.33 -5.58 5.41
N LEU A 331 12.08 -6.68 5.43
CA LEU A 331 13.44 -6.70 5.96
C LEU A 331 14.39 -5.82 5.12
N ALA A 332 14.27 -5.87 3.79
CA ALA A 332 15.05 -5.02 2.91
C ALA A 332 14.74 -3.53 3.13
N LEU A 333 13.49 -3.15 3.40
CA LEU A 333 13.13 -1.76 3.72
C LEU A 333 13.83 -1.25 4.99
N GLY A 334 13.89 -2.09 6.05
CA GLY A 334 14.64 -1.77 7.26
C GLY A 334 16.14 -1.60 6.99
N GLN A 335 16.71 -2.39 6.08
CA GLN A 335 18.11 -2.24 5.64
C GLN A 335 18.32 -0.99 4.78
N SER A 336 17.39 -0.65 3.89
CA SER A 336 17.45 0.57 3.09
C SER A 336 17.39 1.82 3.97
N LEU A 337 16.60 1.80 5.06
CA LEU A 337 16.57 2.91 6.01
C LEU A 337 17.95 3.18 6.63
N LYS A 338 18.76 2.13 6.85
CA LYS A 338 20.14 2.26 7.32
C LYS A 338 21.06 2.98 6.34
N GLN A 339 20.76 2.93 5.03
CA GLN A 339 21.51 3.69 4.02
C GLN A 339 21.18 5.18 4.08
N SER A 340 19.89 5.51 4.28
CA SER A 340 19.44 6.90 4.41
C SER A 340 19.80 7.53 5.77
N ARG A 341 19.80 6.74 6.85
CA ARG A 341 20.17 7.14 8.22
C ARG A 341 21.19 6.17 8.81
N PRO A 342 22.49 6.35 8.54
CA PRO A 342 23.54 5.44 9.02
C PRO A 342 23.76 5.51 10.54
N ASP A 343 23.32 6.60 11.17
CA ASP A 343 23.27 6.85 12.61
C ASP A 343 22.19 6.04 13.33
N LEU A 344 21.14 5.61 12.61
CA LEU A 344 20.04 4.85 13.18
C LEU A 344 20.34 3.35 13.21
N LEU A 345 20.32 2.76 14.41
CA LEU A 345 20.34 1.33 14.59
C LEU A 345 18.94 0.74 14.38
N VAL A 346 18.75 0.05 13.25
CA VAL A 346 17.53 -0.71 12.97
C VAL A 346 17.73 -2.17 13.35
N ASP A 347 17.05 -2.63 14.40
CA ASP A 347 17.06 -4.03 14.83
C ASP A 347 15.85 -4.79 14.30
N LEU A 348 16.13 -5.78 13.44
CA LEU A 348 15.15 -6.67 12.83
C LEU A 348 15.15 -8.06 13.49
N LYS A 349 16.02 -8.31 14.48
CA LYS A 349 16.07 -9.59 15.17
C LYS A 349 14.80 -9.77 16.00
N PRO A 350 14.12 -10.92 15.94
CA PRO A 350 12.94 -11.19 16.78
C PRO A 350 13.38 -11.40 18.24
N GLN A 351 13.68 -10.31 18.94
CA GLN A 351 14.16 -10.32 20.32
C GLN A 351 13.48 -9.19 21.11
N LEU A 352 12.78 -9.56 22.18
CA LEU A 352 12.34 -8.62 23.20
C LEU A 352 13.52 -8.31 24.12
N LYS A 353 13.84 -7.01 24.27
CA LYS A 353 14.89 -6.55 25.18
C LYS A 353 14.41 -6.69 26.63
N ASP A 354 15.32 -7.09 27.52
CA ASP A 354 15.09 -7.25 28.97
C ASP A 354 13.94 -8.20 29.35
N ALA A 355 13.49 -9.02 28.39
CA ALA A 355 12.39 -9.95 28.60
C ALA A 355 12.81 -11.08 29.53
N ARG A 356 12.01 -11.28 30.58
CA ARG A 356 12.20 -12.33 31.58
C ARG A 356 11.06 -13.33 31.48
N SER A 357 11.38 -14.61 31.70
CA SER A 357 10.36 -15.65 31.78
C SER A 357 9.36 -15.33 32.88
N MET A 358 8.08 -15.35 32.54
CA MET A 358 6.96 -15.19 33.47
C MET A 358 6.58 -16.55 34.06
N CYS A 359 6.36 -17.54 33.19
CA CYS A 359 5.97 -18.89 33.56
C CYS A 359 6.41 -19.89 32.49
N GLN A 360 6.42 -21.18 32.82
CA GLN A 360 6.76 -22.24 31.89
C GLN A 360 5.51 -23.00 31.46
N VAL A 361 5.44 -23.34 30.17
CA VAL A 361 4.39 -24.21 29.64
C VAL A 361 4.69 -25.64 30.08
N GLY A 362 3.79 -26.18 30.89
CA GLY A 362 3.74 -27.59 31.26
C GLY A 362 3.12 -28.42 30.14
N ASN A 363 2.02 -29.11 30.42
CA ASN A 363 1.39 -29.97 29.42
C ASN A 363 0.53 -29.16 28.45
N VAL A 364 0.58 -29.48 27.15
CA VAL A 364 -0.31 -28.92 26.12
C VAL A 364 -1.16 -30.05 25.55
N TYR A 365 -2.48 -29.89 25.58
CA TYR A 365 -3.40 -30.95 25.16
C TYR A 365 -3.64 -30.92 23.64
N PRO A 366 -3.61 -32.07 22.93
CA PRO A 366 -3.89 -32.11 21.50
C PRO A 366 -5.29 -31.58 21.15
N GLY A 367 -5.39 -30.83 20.05
CA GLY A 367 -6.65 -30.21 19.61
C GLY A 367 -7.13 -29.07 20.50
N SER A 368 -6.34 -28.63 21.48
CA SER A 368 -6.65 -27.45 22.27
C SER A 368 -6.25 -26.16 21.55
N PRO A 369 -6.82 -25.00 21.95
CA PRO A 369 -6.41 -23.71 21.41
C PRO A 369 -4.91 -23.44 21.55
N ALA A 370 -4.29 -23.88 22.65
CA ALA A 370 -2.85 -23.77 22.85
C ALA A 370 -2.04 -24.63 21.87
N ALA A 371 -2.49 -25.85 21.59
CA ALA A 371 -1.86 -26.71 20.59
C ALA A 371 -1.99 -26.13 19.18
N THR A 372 -3.19 -25.64 18.82
CA THR A 372 -3.46 -25.05 17.51
C THR A 372 -2.61 -23.80 17.26
N ALA A 373 -2.40 -22.97 18.30
CA ALA A 373 -1.51 -21.82 18.24
C ALA A 373 -0.01 -22.19 18.17
N GLY A 374 0.34 -23.47 18.31
CA GLY A 374 1.71 -23.95 18.22
C GLY A 374 2.51 -23.87 19.52
N LEU A 375 1.85 -23.69 20.67
CA LEU A 375 2.48 -23.74 21.99
C LEU A 375 2.96 -25.16 22.30
N ARG A 376 4.16 -25.32 22.87
CA ARG A 376 4.75 -26.61 23.19
C ARG A 376 5.11 -26.71 24.66
N THR A 377 5.11 -27.93 25.16
CA THR A 377 5.64 -28.25 26.49
C THR A 377 7.10 -27.85 26.59
N GLY A 378 7.44 -27.12 27.66
CA GLY A 378 8.77 -26.60 27.92
C GLY A 378 9.00 -25.15 27.48
N ASP A 379 8.10 -24.56 26.67
CA ASP A 379 8.20 -23.16 26.27
C ASP A 379 8.17 -22.22 27.49
N SER A 380 9.02 -21.19 27.49
CA SER A 380 9.01 -20.15 28.52
C SER A 380 8.27 -18.92 27.99
N ILE A 381 7.14 -18.57 28.62
CA ILE A 381 6.37 -17.39 28.21
C ILE A 381 7.08 -16.15 28.76
N ILE A 382 7.39 -15.20 27.88
CA ILE A 382 8.04 -13.92 28.24
C ILE A 382 7.12 -12.71 28.07
N ALA A 383 6.07 -12.83 27.27
CA ALA A 383 5.00 -11.84 27.15
C ALA A 383 3.66 -12.52 26.86
N PHE A 384 2.56 -12.00 27.44
CA PHE A 384 1.21 -12.53 27.25
C PHE A 384 0.21 -11.40 27.01
N GLY A 385 -0.15 -11.16 25.75
CA GLY A 385 -0.81 -9.92 25.32
C GLY A 385 0.01 -8.70 25.77
N PRO A 386 -0.62 -7.64 26.32
CA PRO A 386 0.11 -6.47 26.81
C PRO A 386 0.91 -6.75 28.11
N LEU A 387 0.80 -7.94 28.69
CA LEU A 387 1.45 -8.27 29.95
C LEU A 387 2.91 -8.67 29.73
N LEU A 388 3.82 -7.89 30.33
CA LEU A 388 5.24 -8.19 30.45
C LEU A 388 5.57 -8.65 31.88
N HIS A 389 6.79 -9.18 32.07
CA HIS A 389 7.26 -9.64 33.39
C HIS A 389 7.11 -8.61 34.51
N ALA A 390 7.30 -7.31 34.24
CA ALA A 390 7.15 -6.25 35.26
C ALA A 390 5.74 -6.17 35.86
N GLY A 391 4.71 -6.52 35.09
CA GLY A 391 3.31 -6.55 35.53
C GLY A 391 2.84 -7.91 36.04
N PHE A 392 3.68 -8.94 35.97
CA PHE A 392 3.30 -10.31 36.31
C PHE A 392 3.29 -10.52 37.84
N ARG A 393 2.16 -10.94 38.38
CA ARG A 393 1.98 -11.31 39.81
C ARG A 393 1.78 -12.81 40.01
N GLY A 394 1.46 -13.53 38.94
CA GLY A 394 1.23 -14.97 38.93
C GLY A 394 0.25 -15.37 37.83
N VAL A 395 0.23 -16.66 37.48
CA VAL A 395 -0.65 -17.18 36.41
C VAL A 395 -2.12 -16.90 36.73
N SER A 396 -2.56 -17.19 37.96
CA SER A 396 -3.95 -17.03 38.39
C SER A 396 -4.41 -15.57 38.47
N GLU A 397 -3.51 -14.65 38.80
CA GLU A 397 -3.83 -13.24 39.02
C GLU A 397 -3.67 -12.39 37.75
N SER A 398 -2.75 -12.77 36.86
CA SER A 398 -2.41 -11.96 35.69
C SER A 398 -2.86 -12.61 34.37
N ILE A 399 -2.58 -13.90 34.16
CA ILE A 399 -2.88 -14.58 32.88
C ILE A 399 -4.34 -15.01 32.82
N VAL A 400 -4.86 -15.65 33.87
CA VAL A 400 -6.25 -16.16 33.89
C VAL A 400 -7.28 -15.06 33.63
N PRO A 401 -7.20 -13.86 34.23
CA PRO A 401 -8.13 -12.78 33.91
C PRO A 401 -8.02 -12.30 32.47
N ALA A 402 -6.80 -12.19 31.94
CA ALA A 402 -6.57 -11.78 30.54
C ALA A 402 -7.20 -12.79 29.55
N VAL A 403 -7.06 -14.08 29.82
CA VAL A 403 -7.67 -15.17 29.04
C VAL A 403 -9.19 -15.11 29.12
N LYS A 404 -9.76 -14.93 30.32
CA LYS A 404 -11.21 -14.84 30.52
C LYS A 404 -11.83 -13.61 29.85
N ALA A 405 -11.11 -12.49 29.85
CA ALA A 405 -11.56 -11.24 29.22
C ALA A 405 -11.51 -11.30 27.69
N SER A 406 -10.73 -12.23 27.12
CA SER A 406 -10.46 -12.30 25.68
C SER A 406 -10.98 -13.60 25.07
N VAL A 407 -12.05 -14.20 25.61
CA VAL A 407 -12.66 -15.39 25.02
C VAL A 407 -13.19 -15.06 23.62
N GLY A 408 -12.81 -15.88 22.63
CA GLY A 408 -13.10 -15.69 21.22
C GLY A 408 -12.23 -14.66 20.52
N ARG A 409 -11.33 -13.96 21.23
CA ARG A 409 -10.44 -12.95 20.66
C ARG A 409 -8.97 -13.40 20.68
N PRO A 410 -8.18 -13.05 19.66
CA PRO A 410 -6.78 -13.45 19.59
C PRO A 410 -5.91 -12.67 20.58
N ILE A 411 -5.05 -13.39 21.31
CA ILE A 411 -4.05 -12.86 22.24
C ILE A 411 -2.66 -13.18 21.70
N ASP A 412 -1.82 -12.17 21.50
CA ASP A 412 -0.43 -12.36 21.08
C ASP A 412 0.46 -12.74 22.26
N VAL A 413 1.18 -13.84 22.14
CA VAL A 413 2.05 -14.39 23.18
C VAL A 413 3.44 -14.58 22.61
N VAL A 414 4.44 -14.15 23.35
CA VAL A 414 5.84 -14.35 22.98
C VAL A 414 6.44 -15.40 23.90
N VAL A 415 7.00 -16.44 23.29
CA VAL A 415 7.62 -17.56 24.00
C VAL A 415 9.06 -17.74 23.60
N VAL A 416 9.86 -18.25 24.53
CA VAL A 416 11.22 -18.71 24.31
C VAL A 416 11.20 -20.23 24.22
N ARG A 417 11.69 -20.76 23.10
CA ARG A 417 11.81 -22.19 22.85
C ARG A 417 13.27 -22.55 22.65
N MET A 418 13.69 -23.63 23.31
CA MET A 418 15.00 -24.26 23.08
C MET A 418 14.90 -25.15 21.84
N GLY A 419 15.61 -24.78 20.78
CA GLY A 419 15.71 -25.58 19.56
C GLY A 419 16.68 -26.76 19.69
N GLU A 420 16.61 -27.69 18.74
CA GLU A 420 17.60 -28.76 18.59
C GLU A 420 18.96 -28.11 18.29
N GLY A 421 19.94 -28.30 19.18
CA GLY A 421 21.26 -27.66 19.10
C GLY A 421 21.50 -26.47 20.05
N ALA A 422 20.72 -26.35 21.13
CA ALA A 422 20.87 -25.30 22.16
C ALA A 422 20.69 -23.85 21.66
N GLN A 423 20.07 -23.67 20.49
CA GLN A 423 19.68 -22.34 20.02
C GLN A 423 18.40 -21.88 20.73
N VAL A 424 18.45 -20.68 21.29
CA VAL A 424 17.33 -20.02 21.96
C VAL A 424 16.55 -19.20 20.92
N GLN A 425 15.30 -19.55 20.66
CA GLN A 425 14.46 -18.81 19.71
C GLN A 425 13.28 -18.16 20.43
N GLN A 426 13.05 -16.86 20.19
CA GLN A 426 11.82 -16.19 20.57
C GLN A 426 10.80 -16.33 19.44
N LEU A 427 9.59 -16.76 19.76
CA LEU A 427 8.51 -17.03 18.83
C LEU A 427 7.29 -16.21 19.22
N ALA A 428 6.70 -15.53 18.24
CA ALA A 428 5.39 -14.90 18.37
C ALA A 428 4.31 -15.94 18.01
N LEU A 429 3.39 -16.18 18.93
CA LEU A 429 2.24 -17.07 18.76
C LEU A 429 0.96 -16.27 19.01
N THR A 430 -0.13 -16.64 18.36
CA THR A 430 -1.44 -16.03 18.59
C THR A 430 -2.38 -17.08 19.16
N LEU A 431 -2.81 -16.90 20.41
CA LEU A 431 -3.73 -17.78 21.12
C LEU A 431 -5.14 -17.20 21.10
N THR A 432 -6.12 -17.96 20.63
CA THR A 432 -7.54 -17.58 20.72
C THR A 432 -8.22 -18.42 21.79
N PRO A 433 -8.49 -17.90 23.00
CA PRO A 433 -9.15 -18.66 24.05
C PRO A 433 -10.57 -19.03 23.66
N GLN A 434 -10.92 -20.30 23.76
CA GLN A 434 -12.25 -20.79 23.41
C GLN A 434 -12.58 -22.09 24.16
N THR A 435 -13.86 -22.45 24.19
CA THR A 435 -14.26 -23.77 24.65
C THR A 435 -13.77 -24.84 23.67
N TRP A 436 -13.37 -25.98 24.18
CA TRP A 436 -12.86 -27.11 23.40
C TRP A 436 -13.24 -28.42 24.12
N SER A 437 -12.83 -29.57 23.59
CA SER A 437 -13.22 -30.88 24.13
C SER A 437 -12.68 -31.20 25.54
N GLY A 438 -11.75 -30.40 26.06
CA GLY A 438 -11.18 -30.55 27.39
C GLY A 438 -11.52 -29.41 28.35
N GLY A 439 -10.83 -29.40 29.50
CA GLY A 439 -11.05 -28.41 30.55
C GLY A 439 -10.39 -27.04 30.27
N GLY A 440 -11.08 -25.96 30.63
CA GLY A 440 -10.59 -24.59 30.51
C GLY A 440 -10.69 -24.00 29.11
N LEU A 441 -10.05 -22.85 28.90
CA LEU A 441 -10.18 -22.04 27.66
C LEU A 441 -8.99 -22.13 26.70
N LEU A 442 -7.83 -22.59 27.18
CA LEU A 442 -6.61 -22.71 26.37
C LEU A 442 -6.18 -24.17 26.16
N GLY A 443 -6.47 -25.04 27.11
CA GLY A 443 -5.99 -26.42 27.11
C GLY A 443 -4.47 -26.55 27.16
N CYS A 444 -3.86 -25.80 28.06
CA CYS A 444 -2.48 -25.96 28.50
C CYS A 444 -2.36 -25.78 30.01
N ILE A 445 -1.31 -26.34 30.61
CA ILE A 445 -0.93 -26.11 31.99
C ILE A 445 0.24 -25.12 32.01
N LEU A 446 0.12 -24.04 32.77
CA LEU A 446 1.20 -23.08 32.99
C LEU A 446 1.73 -23.27 34.42
N LYS A 447 3.05 -23.30 34.56
CA LYS A 447 3.78 -23.53 35.81
C LYS A 447 4.52 -22.30 36.27
#